data_AF-A0A4W4DST0-F1
#
_entry.id   AF-A0A4W4DST0-F1
#
_cell.length_a   1.000
_cell.length_b   1.000
_cell.length_c   1.000
_cell.angle_alpha   90.00
_cell.angle_beta   90.00
_cell.angle_gamma   90.00
#
_symmetry.space_group_name_H-M   'P 1'
#
loop_
_entity.id
_entity.type
_entity.pdbx_description
1 polymer ?
#
loop_
_entity_poly.entity_id
_entity_poly.type
_entity_poly.pdbx_seq_one_letter_code
_entity_poly.pdbx_strand_id
1 'polypeptide(L)'
;MFVCFFLLLLFFCLTISTDALYTHTKAEMKIFFVISVLVLFCGLTIGLVREHIYVNYVNHMEWDDAQTYCRQHYKDLSIITSEEENQVLIEAAGNSLTDSWIGLYRAKRNLWLWSDGQSVSFFKWANGPPYNSSGSPNCCSMDKRGWDGNYCTRNLPFFCYRTLVLVNENKTWDEAHEYCRTHYTGLAGLASDSQLYLDKTDTNFSQAATVWAGLRFLDGQ
;
A
#
# COMPACT_ATOMS: atom_id res chain seq x y z
N MET A 1 -17.42 34.41 5.67
CA MET A 1 -17.39 35.74 5.02
C MET A 1 -16.19 35.80 4.09
N PHE A 2 -16.36 35.48 2.80
CA PHE A 2 -15.55 35.92 1.66
C PHE A 2 -16.40 35.64 0.41
N VAL A 3 -17.40 36.50 0.20
CA VAL A 3 -17.53 37.47 -0.90
C VAL A 3 -17.77 36.79 -2.25
N CYS A 4 -19.04 36.87 -2.66
CA CYS A 4 -19.62 36.49 -3.92
C CYS A 4 -19.70 37.73 -4.84
N PHE A 5 -19.84 37.50 -6.15
CA PHE A 5 -20.29 38.46 -7.18
C PHE A 5 -19.37 39.66 -7.52
N PHE A 6 -18.83 39.67 -8.74
CA PHE A 6 -19.04 40.71 -9.77
C PHE A 6 -17.93 40.58 -10.82
N LEU A 7 -18.26 39.99 -11.98
CA LEU A 7 -17.81 40.41 -13.31
C LEU A 7 -18.58 39.58 -14.36
N LEU A 8 -19.90 39.74 -14.29
CA LEU A 8 -20.78 39.66 -15.45
C LEU A 8 -20.51 40.90 -16.32
N LEU A 9 -20.66 40.75 -17.64
CA LEU A 9 -20.80 41.81 -18.66
C LEU A 9 -19.50 42.31 -19.28
N LEU A 10 -19.05 41.63 -20.34
CA LEU A 10 -18.33 42.10 -21.53
C LEU A 10 -18.00 40.80 -22.28
N PHE A 11 -18.87 40.18 -23.07
CA PHE A 11 -19.17 40.60 -24.43
C PHE A 11 -20.32 39.72 -24.93
N PHE A 12 -21.55 40.21 -24.85
CA PHE A 12 -22.61 39.76 -25.76
C PHE A 12 -22.68 40.80 -26.88
N CYS A 13 -22.07 40.45 -28.01
CA CYS A 13 -22.36 40.86 -29.40
C CYS A 13 -21.08 40.58 -30.18
N LEU A 14 -21.06 39.69 -31.16
CA LEU A 14 -21.84 39.78 -32.38
C LEU A 14 -22.28 38.38 -32.84
N THR A 15 -23.48 38.32 -33.42
CA THR A 15 -24.16 37.17 -34.03
C THR A 15 -23.21 36.16 -34.69
N ILE A 16 -23.15 34.92 -34.17
CA ILE A 16 -22.52 33.78 -34.86
C ILE A 16 -23.60 32.75 -35.13
N SER A 17 -23.61 32.20 -36.36
CA SER A 17 -24.63 31.28 -36.87
C SER A 17 -24.92 30.12 -35.91
N THR A 18 -26.15 29.62 -35.95
CA THR A 18 -26.66 28.51 -35.12
C THR A 18 -25.78 27.25 -35.16
N ASP A 19 -24.97 27.07 -36.20
CA ASP A 19 -24.03 25.94 -36.35
C ASP A 19 -22.74 26.08 -35.51
N ALA A 20 -22.31 27.32 -35.22
CA ALA A 20 -21.14 27.59 -34.38
C ALA A 20 -21.49 27.61 -32.89
N LEU A 21 -22.71 28.02 -32.51
CA LEU A 21 -23.20 27.91 -31.13
C LEU A 21 -23.39 26.45 -30.69
N TYR A 22 -23.80 25.57 -31.60
CA TYR A 22 -23.97 24.14 -31.35
C TYR A 22 -22.63 23.43 -31.09
N THR A 23 -21.57 23.84 -31.79
CA THR A 23 -20.22 23.28 -31.61
C THR A 23 -19.52 23.87 -30.38
N HIS A 24 -19.73 25.15 -30.05
CA HIS A 24 -19.18 25.80 -28.86
C HIS A 24 -19.81 25.30 -27.55
N THR A 25 -21.14 25.12 -27.51
CA THR A 25 -21.86 24.58 -26.32
C THR A 25 -21.52 23.12 -26.05
N LYS A 26 -21.26 22.31 -27.08
CA LYS A 26 -20.84 20.91 -26.96
C LYS A 26 -19.41 20.75 -26.42
N ALA A 27 -18.51 21.66 -26.77
CA ALA A 27 -17.14 21.68 -26.24
C ALA A 27 -17.12 22.11 -24.76
N GLU A 28 -17.87 23.14 -24.40
CA GLU A 28 -18.06 23.60 -23.02
C GLU A 28 -18.67 22.50 -22.15
N MET A 29 -19.76 21.83 -22.60
CA MET A 29 -20.35 20.69 -21.87
C MET A 29 -19.38 19.52 -21.69
N LYS A 30 -18.56 19.21 -22.69
CA LYS A 30 -17.53 18.18 -22.56
C LYS A 30 -16.45 18.57 -21.55
N ILE A 31 -16.05 19.83 -21.54
CA ILE A 31 -15.06 20.36 -20.59
C ILE A 31 -15.64 20.34 -19.17
N PHE A 32 -16.89 20.77 -18.96
CA PHE A 32 -17.56 20.65 -17.66
C PHE A 32 -17.71 19.21 -17.22
N PHE A 33 -18.08 18.29 -18.10
CA PHE A 33 -18.18 16.87 -17.78
C PHE A 33 -16.82 16.27 -17.44
N VAL A 34 -15.77 16.61 -18.19
CA VAL A 34 -14.39 16.17 -17.92
C VAL A 34 -13.87 16.77 -16.61
N ILE A 35 -14.12 18.05 -16.33
CA ILE A 35 -13.75 18.69 -15.06
C ILE A 35 -14.54 18.08 -13.91
N SER A 36 -15.85 17.85 -14.04
CA SER A 36 -16.66 17.18 -13.03
C SER A 36 -16.18 15.76 -12.78
N VAL A 37 -15.83 15.00 -13.82
CA VAL A 37 -15.24 13.66 -13.71
C VAL A 37 -13.86 13.73 -13.04
N LEU A 38 -12.99 14.66 -13.45
CA LEU A 38 -11.67 14.84 -12.84
C LEU A 38 -11.77 15.30 -11.38
N VAL A 39 -12.74 16.15 -11.01
CA VAL A 39 -12.99 16.57 -9.62
C VAL A 39 -13.56 15.43 -8.78
N LEU A 40 -14.43 14.59 -9.35
CA LEU A 40 -14.92 13.35 -8.72
C LEU A 40 -13.78 12.34 -8.48
N PHE A 41 -12.85 12.20 -9.42
CA PHE A 41 -11.67 11.34 -9.27
C PHE A 41 -10.57 11.96 -8.39
N CYS A 42 -10.49 13.29 -8.30
CA CYS A 42 -9.51 14.01 -7.46
C CYS A 42 -9.95 14.12 -5.99
N GLY A 43 -11.25 13.95 -5.70
CA GLY A 43 -11.80 13.98 -4.34
C GLY A 43 -11.60 12.70 -3.51
N LEU A 44 -11.25 11.59 -4.14
CA LEU A 44 -10.93 10.32 -3.48
C LEU A 44 -9.43 10.23 -3.24
N THR A 45 -8.95 10.77 -2.10
CA THR A 45 -7.58 10.48 -1.64
C THR A 45 -7.57 9.06 -1.10
N ILE A 46 -7.31 8.09 -1.98
CA ILE A 46 -7.12 6.70 -1.60
C ILE A 46 -5.67 6.51 -1.16
N GLY A 47 -5.47 6.23 0.13
CA GLY A 47 -4.16 5.81 0.64
C GLY A 47 -3.96 4.32 0.42
N LEU A 48 -2.81 3.91 -0.09
CA LEU A 48 -2.43 2.50 -0.15
C LEU A 48 -1.45 2.21 0.99
N VAL A 49 -1.78 1.23 1.81
CA VAL A 49 -0.96 0.80 2.95
C VAL A 49 -0.56 -0.66 2.76
N ARG A 50 0.66 -1.02 3.18
CA ARG A 50 1.12 -2.40 3.20
C ARG A 50 0.92 -2.99 4.59
N GLU A 51 0.26 -4.14 4.64
CA GLU A 51 0.17 -4.97 5.84
C GLU A 51 1.11 -6.16 5.67
N HIS A 52 1.95 -6.41 6.68
CA HIS A 52 2.89 -7.51 6.68
C HIS A 52 2.40 -8.66 7.54
N ILE A 53 2.46 -9.87 7.00
CA ILE A 53 2.01 -11.11 7.62
C ILE A 53 3.22 -12.02 7.81
N TYR A 54 3.51 -12.38 9.05
CA TYR A 54 4.52 -13.38 9.36
C TYR A 54 3.96 -14.79 9.20
N VAL A 55 4.62 -15.61 8.37
CA VAL A 55 4.21 -16.99 8.09
C VAL A 55 5.28 -17.94 8.61
N ASN A 56 4.95 -18.64 9.71
CA ASN A 56 5.81 -19.63 10.33
C ASN A 56 5.26 -21.05 10.09
N TYR A 57 5.62 -21.63 8.95
CA TYR A 57 5.20 -22.98 8.57
C TYR A 57 6.15 -24.04 9.12
N VAL A 58 5.63 -25.19 9.59
CA VAL A 58 6.45 -26.24 10.27
C VAL A 58 7.64 -26.72 9.45
N ASN A 59 7.48 -26.87 8.13
CA ASN A 59 8.54 -27.34 7.25
C ASN A 59 9.40 -26.21 6.66
N HIS A 60 9.06 -24.94 6.93
CA HIS A 60 9.63 -23.74 6.29
C HIS A 60 9.65 -23.84 4.75
N MET A 61 10.13 -22.81 4.04
CA MET A 61 10.14 -22.80 2.57
C MET A 61 11.42 -22.20 1.99
N GLU A 62 11.83 -22.69 0.83
CA GLU A 62 12.82 -22.00 -0.02
C GLU A 62 12.24 -20.65 -0.49
N TRP A 63 13.11 -19.73 -0.91
CA TRP A 63 12.68 -18.37 -1.23
C TRP A 63 11.64 -18.31 -2.37
N ASP A 64 11.83 -19.09 -3.44
CA ASP A 64 10.91 -19.14 -4.58
C ASP A 64 9.54 -19.76 -4.20
N ASP A 65 9.56 -20.78 -3.32
CA ASP A 65 8.34 -21.40 -2.80
C ASP A 65 7.59 -20.45 -1.86
N ALA A 66 8.30 -19.73 -1.00
CA ALA A 66 7.75 -18.70 -0.12
C ALA A 66 7.12 -17.57 -0.95
N GLN A 67 7.77 -17.12 -2.02
CA GLN A 67 7.20 -16.15 -2.96
C GLN A 67 5.92 -16.67 -3.61
N THR A 68 5.94 -17.91 -4.08
CA THR A 68 4.78 -18.55 -4.70
C THR A 68 3.62 -18.61 -3.72
N TYR A 69 3.87 -19.02 -2.47
CA TYR A 69 2.88 -19.02 -1.40
C TYR A 69 2.29 -17.62 -1.17
N CYS A 70 3.14 -16.61 -1.03
CA CYS A 70 2.67 -15.23 -0.80
C CYS A 70 1.83 -14.72 -1.96
N ARG A 71 2.14 -15.08 -3.21
CA ARG A 71 1.34 -14.69 -4.39
C ARG A 71 0.03 -15.46 -4.52
N GLN A 72 -0.06 -16.66 -3.94
CA GLN A 72 -1.28 -17.46 -3.91
C GLN A 72 -2.27 -16.98 -2.82
N HIS A 73 -1.75 -16.55 -1.66
CA HIS A 73 -2.56 -16.22 -0.50
C HIS A 73 -2.66 -14.70 -0.20
N TYR A 74 -1.69 -13.92 -0.67
CA TYR A 74 -1.54 -12.49 -0.41
C TYR A 74 -1.09 -11.77 -1.71
N LYS A 75 -0.30 -10.69 -1.60
CA LYS A 75 0.23 -9.97 -2.77
C LYS A 75 1.58 -10.54 -3.23
N ASP A 76 2.59 -10.53 -2.37
CA ASP A 76 3.96 -11.03 -2.64
C ASP A 76 4.74 -11.13 -1.30
N LEU A 77 6.01 -11.55 -1.32
CA LEU A 77 6.94 -11.42 -0.19
C LEU A 77 7.12 -9.96 0.22
N SER A 78 7.27 -9.73 1.53
CA SER A 78 7.35 -8.38 2.09
C SER A 78 8.49 -7.55 1.54
N ILE A 79 8.14 -6.31 1.21
CA ILE A 79 9.03 -5.26 0.72
C ILE A 79 9.22 -4.25 1.83
N ILE A 80 10.42 -3.70 1.97
CA ILE A 80 10.75 -2.76 3.05
C ILE A 80 11.38 -1.50 2.45
N THR A 81 10.65 -0.40 2.49
CA THR A 81 11.05 0.88 1.89
C THR A 81 11.50 1.93 2.91
N SER A 82 11.37 1.65 4.21
CA SER A 82 11.75 2.54 5.29
C SER A 82 12.16 1.78 6.55
N GLU A 83 12.76 2.50 7.51
CA GLU A 83 13.11 1.95 8.83
C GLU A 83 11.85 1.60 9.62
N GLU A 84 10.81 2.42 9.49
CA GLU A 84 9.52 2.23 10.14
C GLU A 84 8.87 0.93 9.67
N GLU A 85 8.83 0.69 8.35
CA GLU A 85 8.32 -0.56 7.79
C GLU A 85 9.15 -1.77 8.25
N ASN A 86 10.47 -1.63 8.40
CA ASN A 86 11.30 -2.69 8.98
C ASN A 86 10.89 -3.06 10.41
N GLN A 87 10.57 -2.06 11.25
CA GLN A 87 10.11 -2.31 12.62
C GLN A 87 8.75 -3.01 12.65
N VAL A 88 7.84 -2.66 11.73
CA VAL A 88 6.54 -3.33 11.59
C VAL A 88 6.69 -4.84 11.37
N LEU A 89 7.63 -5.27 10.53
CA LEU A 89 7.89 -6.70 10.34
C LEU A 89 8.41 -7.37 11.63
N ILE A 90 9.28 -6.68 12.38
CA ILE A 90 9.79 -7.18 13.66
C ILE A 90 8.65 -7.37 14.66
N GLU A 91 7.73 -6.41 14.74
CA GLU A 91 6.56 -6.45 15.61
C GLU A 91 5.57 -7.55 15.18
N ALA A 92 5.31 -7.69 13.88
CA ALA A 92 4.40 -8.70 13.34
C ALA A 92 4.84 -10.14 13.65
N ALA A 93 6.14 -10.41 13.70
CA ALA A 93 6.67 -11.71 14.11
C ALA A 93 6.89 -11.82 15.63
N GLY A 94 7.03 -10.70 16.34
CA GLY A 94 7.19 -10.62 17.79
C GLY A 94 8.32 -11.52 18.32
N ASN A 95 7.99 -12.34 19.32
CA ASN A 95 8.96 -13.28 19.91
C ASN A 95 9.25 -14.50 19.02
N SER A 96 8.44 -14.74 17.99
CA SER A 96 8.63 -15.84 17.05
C SER A 96 9.55 -15.49 15.89
N LEU A 97 10.07 -14.26 15.84
CA LEU A 97 11.00 -13.82 14.81
C LEU A 97 12.31 -14.59 14.87
N THR A 98 12.58 -15.34 13.80
CA THR A 98 13.87 -15.95 13.48
C THR A 98 14.33 -15.46 12.10
N ASP A 99 15.46 -15.95 11.61
CA ASP A 99 15.95 -15.66 10.25
C ASP A 99 14.84 -15.98 9.22
N SER A 100 14.23 -14.96 8.62
CA SER A 100 12.98 -15.09 7.85
C SER A 100 13.05 -14.37 6.50
N TRP A 101 12.54 -15.00 5.43
CA TRP A 101 12.60 -14.42 4.09
C TRP A 101 11.83 -13.11 3.97
N ILE A 102 12.43 -12.19 3.21
CA ILE A 102 11.81 -10.97 2.68
C ILE A 102 11.92 -10.98 1.15
N GLY A 103 11.22 -10.07 0.47
CA GLY A 103 11.17 -10.01 -0.99
C GLY A 103 12.45 -9.53 -1.66
N LEU A 104 13.49 -9.20 -0.90
CA LEU A 104 14.76 -8.71 -1.45
C LEU A 104 15.56 -9.86 -2.05
N TYR A 105 15.96 -9.71 -3.31
CA TYR A 105 16.82 -10.66 -4.00
C TYR A 105 17.80 -9.96 -4.94
N ARG A 106 18.87 -10.66 -5.29
CA ARG A 106 19.91 -10.17 -6.19
C ARG A 106 19.64 -10.65 -7.60
N ALA A 107 19.02 -9.79 -8.40
CA ALA A 107 18.69 -10.08 -9.81
C ALA A 107 19.93 -10.28 -10.69
N LYS A 108 21.01 -9.53 -10.41
CA LYS A 108 22.33 -9.71 -11.04
C LYS A 108 23.41 -9.10 -10.16
N ARG A 109 24.67 -9.25 -10.57
CA ARG A 109 25.82 -8.66 -9.85
C ARG A 109 25.59 -7.18 -9.60
N ASN A 110 25.72 -6.76 -8.33
CA ASN A 110 25.49 -5.38 -7.85
C ASN A 110 24.07 -4.83 -8.06
N LEU A 111 23.06 -5.65 -8.37
CA LEU A 111 21.67 -5.21 -8.49
C LEU A 111 20.77 -6.03 -7.57
N TRP A 112 20.26 -5.36 -6.54
CA TRP A 112 19.21 -5.84 -5.67
C TRP A 112 17.87 -5.28 -6.13
N LEU A 113 16.83 -6.11 -6.13
CA LEU A 113 15.46 -5.74 -6.45
C LEU A 113 14.52 -6.36 -5.42
N TRP A 114 13.36 -5.76 -5.27
CA TRP A 114 12.23 -6.36 -4.59
C TRP A 114 11.52 -7.37 -5.50
N SER A 115 10.85 -8.34 -4.90
CA SER A 115 10.19 -9.46 -5.59
C SER A 115 9.09 -9.00 -6.57
N ASP A 116 8.51 -7.83 -6.34
CA ASP A 116 7.56 -7.18 -7.24
C ASP A 116 8.21 -6.38 -8.39
N GLY A 117 9.53 -6.38 -8.46
CA GLY A 117 10.34 -5.70 -9.48
C GLY A 117 10.74 -4.27 -9.13
N GLN A 118 10.35 -3.73 -7.96
CA GLN A 118 10.73 -2.39 -7.56
C GLN A 118 12.24 -2.28 -7.24
N SER A 119 12.80 -1.11 -7.52
CA SER A 119 14.16 -0.75 -7.11
C SER A 119 14.25 -0.55 -5.60
N VAL A 120 15.41 -0.88 -5.03
CA VAL A 120 15.64 -0.74 -3.59
C VAL A 120 16.05 0.69 -3.26
N SER A 121 15.30 1.35 -2.37
CA SER A 121 15.56 2.71 -1.88
C SER A 121 16.16 2.74 -0.46
N PHE A 122 16.02 1.65 0.28
CA PHE A 122 16.39 1.53 1.69
C PHE A 122 17.11 0.21 1.93
N PHE A 123 18.17 0.24 2.75
CA PHE A 123 18.93 -0.95 3.13
C PHE A 123 19.17 -0.97 4.63
N LYS A 124 18.96 -2.12 5.27
CA LYS A 124 19.25 -2.35 6.69
C LYS A 124 20.09 -3.60 6.91
N TRP A 125 21.23 -3.69 6.22
CA TRP A 125 22.14 -4.83 6.36
C TRP A 125 22.66 -4.98 7.79
N ALA A 126 22.57 -6.19 8.36
CA ALA A 126 23.09 -6.47 9.70
C ALA A 126 24.62 -6.45 9.75
N ASN A 127 25.28 -7.05 8.74
CA ASN A 127 26.74 -7.19 8.66
C ASN A 127 27.34 -6.51 7.41
N GLY A 128 26.62 -5.55 6.84
CA GLY A 128 26.94 -4.96 5.55
C GLY A 128 26.44 -5.81 4.36
N PRO A 129 26.52 -5.26 3.13
CA PRO A 129 26.00 -5.94 1.94
C PRO A 129 26.78 -7.23 1.63
N PRO A 130 26.12 -8.29 1.13
CA PRO A 130 26.80 -9.51 0.71
C PRO A 130 27.85 -9.24 -0.36
N TYR A 131 28.96 -9.99 -0.32
CA TYR A 131 29.99 -9.91 -1.35
C TYR A 131 29.42 -10.24 -2.74
N ASN A 132 30.05 -9.69 -3.77
CA ASN A 132 29.67 -9.87 -5.18
C ASN A 132 30.58 -10.89 -5.87
N SER A 133 30.65 -12.11 -5.31
CA SER A 133 31.41 -13.25 -5.85
C SER A 133 30.50 -14.35 -6.40
N SER A 134 31.05 -15.23 -7.24
CA SER A 134 30.35 -16.44 -7.70
C SER A 134 29.97 -17.32 -6.52
N GLY A 135 28.70 -17.74 -6.45
CA GLY A 135 28.17 -18.51 -5.32
C GLY A 135 27.82 -17.67 -4.09
N SER A 136 27.86 -16.34 -4.18
CA SER A 136 27.35 -15.51 -3.09
C SER A 136 25.83 -15.69 -2.92
N PRO A 137 25.31 -15.47 -1.69
CA PRO A 137 23.87 -15.49 -1.42
C PRO A 137 23.07 -14.55 -2.35
N ASN A 138 21.97 -15.03 -2.92
CA ASN A 138 21.15 -14.27 -3.87
C ASN A 138 19.78 -13.86 -3.31
N CYS A 139 19.37 -14.38 -2.17
CA CYS A 139 18.11 -14.04 -1.52
C CYS A 139 18.40 -13.40 -0.18
N CYS A 140 17.45 -12.63 0.35
CA CYS A 140 17.64 -11.95 1.63
C CYS A 140 16.57 -12.34 2.63
N SER A 141 17.03 -12.48 3.85
CA SER A 141 16.21 -12.68 5.03
C SER A 141 16.50 -11.59 6.04
N MET A 142 15.65 -11.48 7.05
CA MET A 142 15.80 -10.54 8.15
C MET A 142 15.65 -11.23 9.50
N ASP A 143 16.30 -10.64 10.49
CA ASP A 143 16.04 -10.86 11.90
C ASP A 143 16.10 -9.53 12.68
N LYS A 144 16.14 -9.58 14.01
CA LYS A 144 16.18 -8.39 14.88
C LYS A 144 17.41 -7.49 14.65
N ARG A 145 18.48 -8.00 14.06
CA ARG A 145 19.75 -7.29 13.83
C ARG A 145 19.74 -6.54 12.50
N GLY A 146 18.92 -6.98 11.54
CA GLY A 146 18.86 -6.43 10.20
C GLY A 146 18.72 -7.52 9.15
N TRP A 147 19.12 -7.20 7.92
CA TRP A 147 19.03 -8.08 6.76
C TRP A 147 20.36 -8.77 6.50
N ASP A 148 20.31 -10.02 6.08
CA ASP A 148 21.47 -10.79 5.66
C ASP A 148 21.19 -11.48 4.32
N GLY A 149 22.25 -11.66 3.53
CA GLY A 149 22.17 -12.47 2.31
C GLY A 149 22.20 -13.96 2.66
N ASN A 150 21.25 -14.72 2.13
CA ASN A 150 21.15 -16.17 2.28
C ASN A 150 21.01 -16.92 0.94
N TYR A 151 21.41 -18.20 0.95
CA TYR A 151 21.18 -19.09 -0.19
C TYR A 151 19.68 -19.34 -0.32
N CYS A 152 19.12 -19.10 -1.50
CA CYS A 152 17.68 -19.16 -1.75
C CYS A 152 17.05 -20.52 -1.41
N THR A 153 17.86 -21.59 -1.40
CA THR A 153 17.47 -22.97 -1.09
C THR A 153 17.40 -23.26 0.42
N ARG A 154 17.61 -22.27 1.30
CA ARG A 154 17.39 -22.46 2.74
C ARG A 154 15.89 -22.47 3.04
N ASN A 155 15.46 -23.40 3.89
CA ASN A 155 14.08 -23.41 4.38
C ASN A 155 13.95 -22.49 5.59
N LEU A 156 13.31 -21.32 5.39
CA LEU A 156 13.05 -20.34 6.45
C LEU A 156 11.55 -20.01 6.56
N PRO A 157 11.07 -19.50 7.72
CA PRO A 157 9.85 -18.71 7.78
C PRO A 157 9.95 -17.50 6.85
N PHE A 158 8.83 -16.82 6.60
CA PHE A 158 8.82 -15.73 5.63
C PHE A 158 7.74 -14.71 5.94
N PHE A 159 7.92 -13.50 5.42
CA PHE A 159 6.94 -12.44 5.48
C PHE A 159 6.26 -12.26 4.14
N CYS A 160 4.93 -12.31 4.12
CA CYS A 160 4.13 -11.83 2.99
C CYS A 160 3.64 -10.42 3.26
N TYR A 161 3.27 -9.69 2.22
CA TYR A 161 2.45 -8.49 2.38
C TYR A 161 1.17 -8.56 1.55
N ARG A 162 0.20 -7.74 1.95
CA ARG A 162 -0.97 -7.39 1.14
C ARG A 162 -1.17 -5.88 1.16
N THR A 163 -1.91 -5.38 0.18
CA THR A 163 -2.25 -3.95 0.09
C THR A 163 -3.62 -3.71 0.68
N LEU A 164 -3.71 -2.76 1.61
CA LEU A 164 -4.96 -2.22 2.13
C LEU A 164 -5.26 -0.86 1.52
N VAL A 165 -6.55 -0.56 1.43
CA VAL A 165 -7.08 0.69 0.93
C VAL A 165 -7.57 1.50 2.12
N LEU A 166 -6.90 2.62 2.40
CA LEU A 166 -7.35 3.59 3.39
C LEU A 166 -8.32 4.55 2.72
N VAL A 167 -9.59 4.46 3.14
CA VAL A 167 -10.66 5.34 2.69
C VAL A 167 -10.75 6.54 3.64
N ASN A 168 -10.38 7.72 3.16
CA ASN A 168 -10.44 8.96 3.93
C ASN A 168 -11.82 9.64 3.82
N GLU A 169 -12.87 8.94 4.24
CA GLU A 169 -14.24 9.47 4.28
C GLU A 169 -14.80 9.37 5.69
N ASN A 170 -15.45 10.44 6.15
CA ASN A 170 -16.13 10.43 7.45
C ASN A 170 -17.44 9.62 7.34
N LYS A 171 -17.46 8.45 7.99
CA LYS A 171 -18.59 7.50 8.00
C LYS A 171 -18.72 6.86 9.37
N THR A 172 -19.94 6.44 9.71
CA THR A 172 -20.17 5.50 10.82
C THR A 172 -19.61 4.11 10.48
N TRP A 173 -19.46 3.23 11.47
CA TRP A 173 -18.98 1.86 11.22
C TRP A 173 -19.88 1.11 10.23
N ASP A 174 -21.20 1.19 10.37
CA ASP A 174 -22.15 0.48 9.50
C ASP A 174 -22.08 1.02 8.06
N GLU A 175 -21.98 2.34 7.89
CA GLU A 175 -21.80 2.98 6.58
C GLU A 175 -20.44 2.63 5.96
N ALA A 176 -19.36 2.61 6.75
CA ALA A 176 -18.03 2.23 6.27
C ALA A 176 -17.97 0.75 5.86
N HIS A 177 -18.61 -0.12 6.65
CA HIS A 177 -18.72 -1.54 6.34
C HIS A 177 -19.46 -1.79 5.03
N GLU A 178 -20.63 -1.17 4.85
CA GLU A 178 -21.42 -1.29 3.62
C GLU A 178 -20.67 -0.71 2.41
N TYR A 179 -20.06 0.46 2.59
CA TYR A 179 -19.25 1.09 1.55
C TYR A 179 -18.10 0.18 1.10
N CYS A 180 -17.33 -0.37 2.04
CA CYS A 180 -16.20 -1.25 1.73
C CYS A 180 -16.62 -2.58 1.13
N ARG A 181 -17.80 -3.12 1.46
CA ARG A 181 -18.34 -4.32 0.80
C ARG A 181 -18.84 -4.05 -0.62
N THR A 182 -19.30 -2.84 -0.87
CA THR A 182 -19.82 -2.43 -2.19
C THR A 182 -18.69 -2.06 -3.15
N HIS A 183 -17.63 -1.40 -2.66
CA HIS A 183 -16.56 -0.87 -3.51
C HIS A 183 -15.26 -1.70 -3.45
N TYR A 184 -15.07 -2.50 -2.42
CA TYR A 184 -13.87 -3.31 -2.17
C TYR A 184 -14.25 -4.71 -1.67
N THR A 185 -13.32 -5.42 -1.01
CA THR A 185 -13.54 -6.75 -0.46
C THR A 185 -14.18 -6.75 0.93
N GLY A 186 -14.47 -5.58 1.51
CA GLY A 186 -14.95 -5.40 2.88
C GLY A 186 -13.93 -4.69 3.79
N LEU A 187 -14.29 -4.48 5.06
CA LEU A 187 -13.37 -3.94 6.05
C LEU A 187 -12.24 -4.94 6.34
N ALA A 188 -11.03 -4.40 6.53
CA ALA A 188 -9.87 -5.23 6.87
C ALA A 188 -10.11 -5.94 8.21
N GLY A 189 -10.01 -7.26 8.20
CA GLY A 189 -9.98 -8.06 9.41
C GLY A 189 -8.60 -7.96 10.04
N LEU A 190 -8.53 -7.47 11.29
CA LEU A 190 -7.33 -7.56 12.12
C LEU A 190 -7.21 -9.01 12.62
N ALA A 191 -6.80 -9.90 11.73
CA ALA A 191 -6.55 -11.29 12.05
C ALA A 191 -5.08 -11.40 12.47
N SER A 192 -4.85 -11.52 13.78
CA SER A 192 -3.56 -11.53 14.49
C SER A 192 -3.02 -10.16 14.90
N ASP A 193 -2.17 -10.14 15.93
CA ASP A 193 -1.50 -8.96 16.50
C ASP A 193 -0.57 -8.23 15.52
N SER A 194 -0.71 -8.45 14.21
CA SER A 194 -0.15 -7.64 13.14
C SER A 194 -0.72 -6.24 13.28
N GLN A 195 0.02 -5.42 14.04
CA GLN A 195 -0.21 -4.00 14.16
C GLN A 195 -0.18 -3.44 12.75
N LEU A 196 -1.36 -3.12 12.24
CA LEU A 196 -1.48 -2.33 11.04
C LEU A 196 -0.89 -0.97 11.41
N TYR A 197 0.41 -0.79 11.17
CA TYR A 197 1.00 0.53 11.17
C TYR A 197 0.47 1.20 9.90
N LEU A 198 -0.73 1.76 10.02
CA LEU A 198 -1.14 2.88 9.21
C LEU A 198 -0.08 3.94 9.50
N ASP A 199 1.00 3.90 8.72
CA ASP A 199 2.07 4.84 8.87
C ASP A 199 1.44 6.23 8.78
N LYS A 200 1.92 7.10 9.66
CA LYS A 200 1.67 8.53 9.67
C LYS A 200 2.36 9.16 8.45
N THR A 201 2.30 8.51 7.29
CA THR A 201 2.78 9.00 6.01
C THR A 201 1.73 9.99 5.49
N ASP A 202 2.05 11.25 5.74
CA ASP A 202 1.47 12.46 5.16
C ASP A 202 -0.01 12.71 5.42
N THR A 203 -0.32 13.05 6.68
CA THR A 203 -1.10 14.26 6.91
C THR A 203 -0.62 14.97 8.16
N ASN A 204 -0.40 16.26 8.00
CA ASN A 204 -0.29 17.26 9.04
C ASN A 204 -1.63 17.40 9.80
N PHE A 205 -2.17 16.29 10.31
CA PHE A 205 -3.35 16.26 11.16
C PHE A 205 -2.93 15.82 12.56
N SER A 206 -2.83 16.82 13.42
CA SER A 206 -2.86 16.65 14.86
C SER A 206 -4.05 15.74 15.24
N GLN A 207 -3.76 14.70 16.02
CA GLN A 207 -4.66 13.64 16.54
C GLN A 207 -4.65 12.35 15.72
N ALA A 208 -4.34 11.24 16.39
CA ALA A 208 -4.43 9.90 15.84
C ALA A 208 -5.86 9.63 15.36
N ALA A 209 -6.07 9.68 14.04
CA ALA A 209 -7.35 9.33 13.44
C ALA A 209 -7.65 7.85 13.70
N THR A 210 -8.79 7.57 14.33
CA THR A 210 -9.24 6.19 14.54
C THR A 210 -9.85 5.69 13.24
N VAL A 211 -9.40 4.53 12.74
CA VAL A 211 -9.88 3.93 11.49
C VAL A 211 -10.78 2.74 11.78
N TRP A 212 -11.87 2.60 11.03
CA TRP A 212 -12.76 1.45 11.16
C TRP A 212 -12.12 0.17 10.62
N ALA A 213 -12.18 -0.89 11.41
CA ALA A 213 -11.75 -2.24 11.05
C ALA A 213 -12.92 -3.23 11.15
N GLY A 214 -12.74 -4.42 10.58
CA GLY A 214 -13.78 -5.46 10.51
C GLY A 214 -14.11 -6.15 11.85
N LEU A 215 -13.40 -5.84 12.94
CA LEU A 215 -13.72 -6.34 14.28
C LEU A 215 -14.94 -5.58 14.83
N ARG A 216 -16.03 -6.29 15.11
CA ARG A 216 -17.20 -5.77 15.84
C ARG A 216 -17.51 -6.66 17.03
N PHE A 217 -17.46 -6.10 18.23
CA PHE A 217 -18.00 -6.76 19.41
C PHE A 217 -19.52 -6.64 19.38
N LEU A 218 -20.22 -7.77 19.33
CA LEU A 218 -21.66 -7.83 19.54
C LEU A 218 -21.84 -8.23 21.00
N ASP A 219 -22.23 -7.29 21.85
CA ASP A 219 -22.70 -7.61 23.19
C ASP A 219 -24.03 -8.37 23.05
N GLY A 220 -24.03 -9.62 23.51
CA GLY A 220 -25.26 -10.42 23.56
C GLY A 220 -26.19 -9.86 24.63
N GLN A 221 -27.42 -9.51 24.23
CA GLN A 221 -28.56 -9.36 25.14
C GLN A 221 -28.97 -10.71 25.73
#